data_AF-A0A0J8RV24-F1
#
_entry.id   AF-A0A0J8RV24-F1
#
_cell.length_a   1.000
_cell.length_b   1.000
_cell.length_c   1.000
_cell.angle_alpha   90.00
_cell.angle_beta   90.00
_cell.angle_gamma   90.00
#
_symmetry.space_group_name_H-M   'P 1'
#
loop_
_entity.id
_entity.type
_entity.pdbx_description
1 polymer ?
#
loop_
_entity_poly.entity_id
_entity_poly.type
_entity_poly.pdbx_seq_one_letter_code
_entity_poly.pdbx_strand_id
1 'polypeptide(L)' 'MTSSSSNVVGVHYRVGKKIGEGSFGVIFEGTNLLNNQQVAIKFEPRKSDAPQLRDEYRTYKDPRWMP' A
#
# COMPACT_ATOMS: atom_id res chain seq x y z
N MET A 1 6.89 23.29 16.31
CA MET A 1 6.96 22.86 14.90
C MET A 1 6.90 21.34 14.91
N THR A 2 5.76 20.74 14.57
CA THR A 2 5.63 19.28 14.63
C THR A 2 6.44 18.71 13.47
N SER A 3 7.50 17.95 13.78
CA SER A 3 8.19 17.15 12.79
C SER A 3 7.21 16.09 12.30
N SER A 4 6.48 16.39 11.23
CA SER A 4 5.76 15.36 10.49
C SER A 4 6.82 14.39 9.98
N SER A 5 7.05 13.31 10.73
CA SER A 5 7.74 12.14 10.21
C SER A 5 6.90 11.72 9.00
N SER A 6 7.34 12.11 7.83
CA SER A 6 6.69 11.76 6.58
C SER A 6 6.78 10.23 6.50
N ASN A 7 5.65 9.57 6.76
CA ASN A 7 5.52 8.12 6.67
C ASN A 7 5.67 7.75 5.20
N VAL A 8 6.91 7.65 4.72
CA VAL A 8 7.24 7.32 3.33
C VAL A 8 7.62 5.85 3.28
N VAL A 9 7.01 5.12 2.35
CA VAL A 9 7.30 3.72 2.06
C VAL A 9 7.69 3.56 0.60
N GLY A 10 8.41 2.48 0.28
CA GLY A 10 8.82 2.21 -1.10
C GLY A 10 9.56 3.37 -1.76
N VAL A 11 10.40 4.08 -0.99
CA VAL A 11 11.21 5.25 -1.38
C VAL A 11 10.41 6.55 -1.64
N HIS A 12 9.29 6.50 -2.34
CA HIS A 12 8.59 7.70 -2.83
C HIS A 12 7.07 7.70 -2.63
N TYR A 13 6.51 6.82 -1.79
CA TYR A 13 5.08 6.82 -1.49
C TYR A 13 4.81 7.37 -0.10
N ARG A 14 4.16 8.53 -0.02
CA ARG A 14 3.70 9.09 1.25
C ARG A 14 2.40 8.41 1.66
N VAL A 15 2.37 7.87 2.88
CA VAL A 15 1.18 7.28 3.51
C VAL A 15 0.30 8.40 4.08
N GLY A 16 -0.97 8.40 3.71
CA GLY A 16 -2.00 9.30 4.21
C GLY A 16 -2.87 8.66 5.29
N LYS A 17 -4.15 9.01 5.35
CA LYS A 17 -5.09 8.44 6.33
C LYS A 17 -5.49 7.00 5.97
N LYS A 18 -5.90 6.25 6.98
CA LYS A 18 -6.52 4.94 6.80
C LYS A 18 -7.87 5.08 6.08
N ILE A 19 -8.10 4.24 5.08
CA ILE A 19 -9.34 4.22 4.29
C ILE A 19 -10.07 2.87 4.34
N GLY A 20 -9.44 1.81 4.84
CA GLY A 20 -10.09 0.52 5.01
C GLY A 20 -9.30 -0.44 5.91
N GLU A 21 -9.96 -1.47 6.42
CA GLU A 21 -9.37 -2.56 7.21
C GLU A 21 -10.18 -3.83 7.01
N GLY A 22 -9.48 -4.97 7.00
CA GLY A 22 -10.08 -6.30 6.98
C GLY A 22 -9.13 -7.32 7.60
N SER A 23 -9.50 -8.60 7.49
CA SER A 23 -8.73 -9.72 8.03
C SER A 23 -7.28 -9.78 7.52
N PHE A 24 -7.05 -9.32 6.29
CA PHE A 24 -5.75 -9.41 5.59
C PHE A 24 -4.93 -8.11 5.66
N GLY A 25 -5.32 -7.17 6.52
CA GLY A 25 -4.55 -5.96 6.78
C GLY A 25 -5.33 -4.66 6.60
N VAL A 26 -4.59 -3.57 6.45
CA VAL A 26 -5.11 -2.20 6.49
C VAL A 26 -4.75 -1.47 5.20
N ILE A 27 -5.71 -0.72 4.65
CA ILE A 27 -5.53 0.12 3.48
C ILE A 27 -5.46 1.58 3.90
N PHE A 28 -4.45 2.27 3.38
CA PHE A 28 -4.28 3.71 3.51
C PHE A 28 -4.39 4.38 2.15
N GLU A 29 -4.87 5.62 2.11
CA GLU A 29 -4.61 6.46 0.95
C GLU A 29 -3.13 6.84 0.92
N GLY A 30 -2.62 7.18 -0.25
CA GLY A 30 -1.25 7.64 -0.41
C GLY A 30 -1.05 8.50 -1.64
N THR A 31 0.15 9.07 -1.73
CA THR A 31 0.57 9.90 -2.86
C THR A 31 1.95 9.47 -3.33
N ASN A 32 2.08 9.18 -4.62
CA ASN A 32 3.38 9.01 -5.26
C ASN A 32 4.04 10.38 -5.41
N LEU A 33 5.17 10.59 -4.73
CA LEU A 33 5.87 11.86 -4.67
C LEU A 33 6.61 12.22 -5.98
N LEU A 34 6.78 11.26 -6.90
CA LEU A 34 7.44 11.51 -8.19
C LEU A 34 6.52 12.18 -9.21
N ASN A 35 5.22 11.88 -9.16
CA ASN A 35 4.25 12.31 -10.16
C ASN A 35 2.93 12.83 -9.55
N ASN A 36 2.86 13.00 -8.23
CA ASN A 36 1.66 13.38 -7.47
C ASN A 36 0.43 12.47 -7.68
N GLN A 37 0.62 11.25 -8.18
CA GLN A 37 -0.50 10.33 -8.40
C GLN A 37 -1.05 9.82 -7.07
N GLN A 38 -2.37 9.84 -6.93
CA GLN A 38 -3.07 9.24 -5.79
C GLN A 38 -3.05 7.71 -5.91
N VAL A 39 -2.76 7.03 -4.81
CA VAL A 39 -2.65 5.57 -4.74
C VAL A 39 -3.29 5.03 -3.47
N ALA A 40 -3.55 3.73 -3.44
CA ALA A 40 -3.87 2.99 -2.22
C ALA A 40 -2.65 2.17 -1.78
N ILE A 41 -2.38 2.11 -0.47
CA ILE A 41 -1.26 1.39 0.12
C ILE A 41 -1.82 0.35 1.09
N LYS A 42 -1.65 -0.94 0.76
CA LYS A 42 -2.04 -2.08 1.61
C LYS A 42 -0.88 -2.53 2.47
N PHE A 43 -1.09 -2.58 3.79
CA PHE A 43 -0.15 -3.18 4.74
C PHE A 43 -0.74 -4.48 5.30
N GLU A 44 0.03 -5.57 5.17
CA GLU A 44 -0.28 -6.86 5.79
C GLU A 44 0.73 -7.18 6.90
N PRO A 45 0.29 -7.69 8.07
CA PRO A 45 1.19 -8.19 9.09
C PRO A 45 2.09 -9.31 8.57
N ARG A 46 3.42 -9.20 8.77
CA ARG A 46 4.38 -10.23 8.35
C ARG A 46 4.17 -11.61 9.00
N LYS A 47 3.49 -11.65 10.14
CA LYS A 47 3.18 -12.87 10.90
C LYS A 47 1.77 -13.40 10.62
N SER A 48 1.12 -12.95 9.53
CA SER A 48 -0.16 -13.49 9.10
C SER A 48 -0.01 -14.98 8.80
N ASP A 49 -0.93 -15.81 9.30
CA ASP A 49 -0.95 -17.26 9.04
C ASP A 49 -1.24 -17.57 7.56
N ALA A 50 -1.88 -16.63 6.85
CA ALA A 50 -2.16 -16.71 5.43
C ALA A 50 -1.67 -15.42 4.73
N PRO A 51 -0.36 -15.28 4.44
CA PRO A 51 0.20 -14.09 3.80
C PRO A 51 -0.23 -14.02 2.33
N GLN A 52 -1.13 -13.09 1.98
CA GLN A 52 -1.72 -13.00 0.64
C GLN A 52 -1.06 -11.95 -0.25
N LEU A 53 -0.41 -10.93 0.32
CA LEU A 53 0.08 -9.77 -0.42
C LEU A 53 1.04 -10.12 -1.58
N ARG A 54 1.91 -11.13 -1.38
CA ARG A 54 2.90 -11.53 -2.39
C ARG A 54 2.25 -12.18 -3.61
N ASP A 55 1.21 -12.99 -3.39
CA ASP A 55 0.51 -13.67 -4.47
C ASP A 55 -0.48 -12.73 -5.16
N GLU A 56 -1.15 -11.84 -4.42
CA GLU A 56 -1.93 -10.74 -5.00
C GLU A 56 -1.08 -9.88 -5.94
N TYR A 57 0.13 -9.48 -5.52
CA TYR A 57 1.05 -8.73 -6.37
C TYR A 57 1.38 -9.46 -7.68
N ARG A 58 1.58 -10.78 -7.64
CA ARG A 58 1.84 -11.59 -8.83
C ARG A 58 0.63 -11.59 -9.78
N THR A 59 -0.57 -11.72 -9.23
CA THR A 59 -1.81 -11.65 -10.00
C THR A 59 -1.99 -10.29 -10.67
N TYR A 60 -1.77 -9.19 -9.94
CA TYR A 60 -1.86 -7.83 -10.51
C TYR A 60 -0.82 -7.54 -11.59
N LYS A 61 0.34 -8.21 -11.54
CA LYS A 61 1.39 -8.06 -12.55
C LYS A 61 1.14 -8.89 -13.81
N ASP A 62 0.29 -9.91 -13.73
CA ASP A 62 -0.01 -10.76 -14.88
C ASP A 62 -0.78 -9.94 -15.94
N PRO A 63 -0.25 -9.82 -17.17
CA PRO A 63 -0.86 -9.03 -18.23
C PRO A 63 -2.29 -9.47 -18.57
N ARG A 64 -2.64 -10.74 -18.30
CA ARG A 64 -3.99 -11.26 -18.55
C ARG A 64 -5.05 -10.67 -17.61
N TRP A 65 -4.62 -10.06 -16.51
CA TRP A 65 -5.49 -9.42 -15.51
C TRP A 65 -5.49 -7.89 -15.60
N MET A 66 -4.69 -7.30 -16.50
CA MET A 66 -4.75 -5.88 -16.81
C MET A 66 -5.59 -5.68 -18.08
N PRO A 67 -6.83 -5.18 -17.99
CA PRO A 67 -7.67 -4.88 -19.16
C PRO A 67 -7.09 -3.73 -20.00
#